data_AF-A0A7M3X522-F1
#
_entry.id   AF-A0A7M3X522-F1
#
_cell.length_a   1.000
_cell.length_b   1.000
_cell.length_c   1.000
_cell.angle_alpha   90.00
_cell.angle_beta   90.00
_cell.angle_gamma   90.00
#
_symmetry.space_group_name_H-M   'P 1'
#
loop_
_entity.id
_entity.type
_entity.pdbx_description
1 polymer ?
#
loop_
_entity_poly.entity_id
_entity_poly.type
_entity_poly.pdbx_seq_one_letter_code
_entity_poly.pdbx_strand_id
1 'polypeptide(L)'
;MSQDLLQHPRRNLGNRYRSTAQKFAKLAKSDPSRAEENMGWAEQNARQAILHDFTDERNWRYLAELKVMNEDEQGLRAVLEDIFVVLGRDPDNLEQLQGIDYLKVGRELLEAAFARDALDPDAWWERIGSNPEGLTEFVERCRRLDFRDQRATIVFGRRLERIRSAGHEQMFIELARHLLAHRPINHELWLEMGRLHERREEMDNAWSCYDQVQQLRPHLNERDRFLERLKGGMDGKEKQAWTGPSINHRESFLEGMRLLTERISTPEEMSEIELETEEEVAEHPDKSKLAKLLENQDYQSAFFLARRLLASGETWAEPWLEQIQSEMK
;
A
#
# COMPACT_ATOMS: atom_id res chain seq x y z
N MET A 1 -11.20 -16.25 -11.87
CA MET A 1 -11.52 -14.85 -12.20
C MET A 1 -10.71 -13.99 -11.24
N SER A 2 -9.81 -13.14 -11.74
CA SER A 2 -8.76 -12.50 -10.93
C SER A 2 -9.35 -11.64 -9.80
N GLN A 3 -8.87 -11.86 -8.57
CA GLN A 3 -9.12 -11.01 -7.40
C GLN A 3 -8.65 -9.56 -7.64
N ASP A 4 -7.69 -9.31 -8.56
CA ASP A 4 -7.22 -7.96 -8.91
C ASP A 4 -8.34 -7.05 -9.39
N LEU A 5 -9.34 -7.60 -10.10
CA LEU A 5 -10.43 -6.82 -10.68
C LEU A 5 -11.41 -6.29 -9.61
N LEU A 6 -11.46 -6.89 -8.42
CA LEU A 6 -12.33 -6.47 -7.32
C LEU A 6 -11.71 -5.36 -6.47
N GLN A 7 -10.40 -5.17 -6.53
CA GLN A 7 -9.69 -4.27 -5.63
C GLN A 7 -9.58 -2.84 -6.19
N HIS A 8 -9.71 -2.63 -7.51
CA HIS A 8 -9.86 -1.29 -8.05
C HIS A 8 -11.27 -0.74 -7.84
N PRO A 9 -11.43 0.49 -7.30
CA PRO A 9 -12.74 1.10 -7.07
C PRO A 9 -13.62 1.19 -8.33
N ARG A 10 -14.76 0.49 -8.31
CA ARG A 10 -15.82 0.45 -9.32
C ARG A 10 -16.96 1.39 -8.93
N ARG A 11 -16.75 2.69 -9.12
CA ARG A 11 -17.68 3.77 -8.72
C ARG A 11 -19.15 3.51 -9.05
N ASN A 12 -19.44 3.11 -10.29
CA ASN A 12 -20.82 2.84 -10.72
C ASN A 12 -21.48 1.70 -9.95
N LEU A 13 -20.72 0.66 -9.61
CA LEU A 13 -21.23 -0.49 -8.89
C LEU A 13 -21.43 -0.15 -7.41
N GLY A 14 -20.46 0.54 -6.79
CA GLY A 14 -20.59 1.07 -5.44
C GLY A 14 -21.84 1.95 -5.27
N ASN A 15 -22.05 2.90 -6.20
CA ASN A 15 -23.24 3.76 -6.20
C ASN A 15 -24.56 2.98 -6.31
N ARG A 16 -24.61 1.93 -7.14
CA ARG A 16 -25.80 1.07 -7.28
C ARG A 16 -26.10 0.33 -5.99
N TYR A 17 -25.11 -0.31 -5.38
CA TYR A 17 -25.28 -1.02 -4.13
C TYR A 17 -25.69 -0.09 -2.99
N ARG A 18 -25.08 1.10 -2.86
CA ARG A 18 -25.51 2.11 -1.88
C ARG A 18 -26.96 2.54 -2.09
N SER A 19 -27.37 2.77 -3.34
CA SER A 19 -28.76 3.13 -3.66
C SER A 19 -29.75 2.01 -3.31
N THR A 20 -29.36 0.75 -3.52
CA THR A 20 -30.16 -0.42 -3.13
C THR A 20 -30.25 -0.53 -1.60
N ALA A 21 -29.14 -0.32 -0.89
CA ALA A 21 -29.10 -0.29 0.57
C ALA A 21 -30.05 0.79 1.15
N GLN A 22 -30.08 1.97 0.53
CA GLN A 22 -31.01 3.06 0.87
C GLN A 22 -32.48 2.68 0.68
N LYS A 23 -32.81 1.92 -0.38
CA LYS A 23 -34.18 1.44 -0.60
C LYS A 23 -34.60 0.45 0.47
N PHE A 24 -33.75 -0.52 0.80
CA PHE A 24 -34.06 -1.52 1.81
C PHE A 24 -34.21 -0.92 3.22
N ALA A 25 -33.36 0.03 3.62
CA ALA A 25 -33.52 0.70 4.91
C ALA A 25 -34.82 1.52 4.98
N LYS A 26 -35.25 2.14 3.88
CA LYS A 26 -36.56 2.80 3.80
C LYS A 26 -37.70 1.80 3.92
N LEU A 27 -37.58 0.64 3.26
CA LEU A 27 -38.57 -0.45 3.37
C LEU A 27 -38.68 -0.98 4.81
N ALA A 28 -37.55 -1.15 5.51
CA ALA A 28 -37.54 -1.56 6.91
C ALA A 28 -38.34 -0.60 7.81
N LYS A 29 -38.25 0.71 7.54
CA LYS A 29 -39.03 1.73 8.27
C LYS A 29 -40.52 1.72 7.90
N SER A 30 -40.86 1.43 6.64
CA SER A 30 -42.25 1.46 6.17
C SER A 30 -43.02 0.15 6.41
N ASP A 31 -42.32 -0.98 6.52
CA ASP A 31 -42.90 -2.30 6.78
C ASP A 31 -42.26 -2.91 8.04
N PRO A 32 -42.80 -2.59 9.24
CA PRO A 32 -42.29 -3.11 10.51
C PRO A 32 -42.29 -4.64 10.60
N SER A 33 -43.20 -5.32 9.88
CA SER A 33 -43.32 -6.78 9.90
C SER A 33 -42.11 -7.49 9.27
N ARG A 34 -41.42 -6.81 8.35
CA ARG A 34 -40.20 -7.28 7.67
C ARG A 34 -39.00 -6.38 7.96
N ALA A 35 -39.05 -5.59 9.03
CA ALA A 35 -38.01 -4.60 9.33
C ALA A 35 -36.63 -5.24 9.44
N GLU A 36 -36.51 -6.32 10.22
CA GLU A 36 -35.24 -7.02 10.44
C GLU A 36 -34.64 -7.57 9.13
N GLU A 37 -35.46 -8.26 8.32
CA GLU A 37 -35.02 -8.80 7.03
C GLU A 37 -34.57 -7.69 6.07
N ASN A 38 -35.39 -6.63 5.92
CA ASN A 38 -35.07 -5.50 5.08
C ASN A 38 -33.80 -4.78 5.56
N MET A 39 -33.60 -4.69 6.86
CA MET A 39 -32.42 -4.06 7.42
C MET A 39 -31.15 -4.91 7.21
N GLY A 40 -31.26 -6.24 7.30
CA GLY A 40 -30.20 -7.17 6.90
C GLY A 40 -29.80 -7.00 5.42
N TRP A 41 -30.78 -6.86 4.52
CA TRP A 41 -30.53 -6.54 3.11
C TRP A 41 -29.87 -5.17 2.93
N ALA A 42 -30.30 -4.16 3.69
CA ALA A 42 -29.70 -2.84 3.65
C ALA A 42 -28.21 -2.89 4.00
N GLU A 43 -27.85 -3.53 5.11
CA GLU A 43 -26.46 -3.68 5.54
C GLU A 43 -25.63 -4.45 4.52
N GLN A 44 -26.14 -5.56 4.00
CA GLN A 44 -25.42 -6.37 3.04
C GLN A 44 -25.09 -5.57 1.78
N ASN A 45 -26.06 -4.78 1.28
CA ASN A 45 -25.82 -3.91 0.13
C ASN A 45 -24.87 -2.76 0.47
N ALA A 46 -24.91 -2.20 1.69
CA ALA A 46 -23.94 -1.18 2.11
C ALA A 46 -22.51 -1.71 2.19
N ARG A 47 -22.31 -2.94 2.69
CA ARG A 47 -21.01 -3.63 2.65
C ARG A 47 -20.52 -3.86 1.22
N GLN A 48 -21.41 -4.29 0.32
CA GLN A 48 -21.07 -4.44 -1.12
C GLN A 48 -20.71 -3.10 -1.77
N ALA A 49 -21.34 -2.00 -1.34
CA ALA A 49 -21.00 -0.67 -1.84
C ALA A 49 -19.55 -0.29 -1.51
N ILE A 50 -19.10 -0.54 -0.27
CA ILE A 50 -17.71 -0.33 0.16
C ILE A 50 -16.76 -1.29 -0.56
N LEU A 51 -17.10 -2.59 -0.63
CA LEU A 51 -16.29 -3.58 -1.36
C LEU A 51 -15.99 -3.13 -2.79
N HIS A 52 -16.98 -2.56 -3.47
CA HIS A 52 -16.82 -2.10 -4.84
C HIS A 52 -16.23 -0.70 -4.93
N ASP A 53 -16.45 0.20 -3.99
CA ASP A 53 -15.88 1.54 -3.99
C ASP A 53 -15.64 2.05 -2.57
N PHE A 54 -14.55 1.59 -1.98
CA PHE A 54 -14.12 2.03 -0.67
C PHE A 54 -13.53 3.45 -0.69
N THR A 55 -13.36 4.07 -1.86
CA THR A 55 -12.85 5.45 -1.97
C THR A 55 -13.95 6.50 -1.87
N ASP A 56 -15.22 6.10 -1.98
CA ASP A 56 -16.36 6.98 -1.78
C ASP A 56 -16.82 6.93 -0.31
N GLU A 57 -16.46 7.98 0.44
CA GLU A 57 -16.80 8.18 1.85
C GLU A 57 -18.32 8.04 2.12
N ARG A 58 -19.18 8.31 1.14
CA ARG A 58 -20.64 8.15 1.30
C ARG A 58 -21.04 6.70 1.52
N ASN A 59 -20.27 5.74 1.01
CA ASN A 59 -20.51 4.30 1.26
C ASN A 59 -20.25 3.97 2.74
N TRP A 60 -19.16 4.48 3.30
CA TRP A 60 -18.81 4.34 4.71
C TRP A 60 -19.82 5.01 5.64
N ARG A 61 -20.15 6.27 5.37
CA ARG A 61 -21.17 7.04 6.12
C ARG A 61 -22.49 6.28 6.20
N TYR A 62 -22.92 5.71 5.08
CA TYR A 62 -24.19 5.00 5.01
C TYR A 62 -24.15 3.68 5.78
N LEU A 63 -23.05 2.92 5.72
CA LEU A 63 -22.91 1.71 6.55
C LEU A 63 -22.90 2.07 8.04
N ALA A 64 -22.17 3.10 8.46
CA ALA A 64 -22.15 3.57 9.84
C ALA A 64 -23.53 4.03 10.32
N GLU A 65 -24.30 4.71 9.47
CA GLU A 65 -25.69 5.08 9.76
C GLU A 65 -26.56 3.85 10.02
N LEU A 66 -26.43 2.79 9.20
CA LEU A 66 -27.17 1.54 9.43
C LEU A 66 -26.78 0.86 10.74
N LYS A 67 -25.48 0.88 11.10
CA LYS A 67 -25.01 0.32 12.36
C LYS A 67 -25.61 1.03 13.58
N VAL A 68 -25.67 2.37 13.54
CA VAL A 68 -26.36 3.13 14.60
C VAL A 68 -27.85 2.82 14.63
N MET A 69 -28.53 2.73 13.48
CA MET A 69 -29.96 2.39 13.43
C MET A 69 -30.27 1.00 13.99
N ASN A 70 -29.32 0.07 13.92
CA ASN A 70 -29.43 -1.29 14.44
C ASN A 70 -28.92 -1.45 15.88
N GLU A 71 -28.50 -0.36 16.52
CA GLU A 71 -27.83 -0.39 17.83
C GLU A 71 -26.61 -1.35 17.84
N ASP A 72 -25.99 -1.54 16.67
CA ASP A 72 -24.85 -2.44 16.47
C ASP A 72 -23.53 -1.71 16.73
N GLU A 73 -23.22 -1.56 18.02
CA GLU A 73 -22.00 -0.90 18.48
C GLU A 73 -20.73 -1.60 17.96
N GLN A 74 -20.70 -2.93 18.02
CA GLN A 74 -19.56 -3.72 17.56
C GLN A 74 -19.35 -3.58 16.06
N GLY A 75 -20.42 -3.59 15.27
CA GLY A 75 -20.36 -3.35 13.84
C GLY A 75 -19.91 -1.94 13.50
N LEU A 76 -20.32 -0.92 14.26
CA LEU A 76 -19.84 0.45 14.05
C LEU A 76 -18.34 0.59 14.38
N ARG A 77 -17.90 -0.06 15.46
CA ARG A 77 -16.47 -0.17 15.78
C ARG A 77 -15.69 -0.82 14.64
N ALA A 78 -16.16 -1.96 14.13
CA ALA A 78 -15.50 -2.64 13.01
C ALA A 78 -15.42 -1.77 11.74
N VAL A 79 -16.43 -0.94 11.47
CA VAL A 79 -16.40 0.03 10.36
C VAL A 79 -15.31 1.08 10.56
N LEU A 80 -15.13 1.57 11.79
CA LEU A 80 -14.06 2.53 12.13
C LEU A 80 -12.67 1.92 12.04
N GLU A 81 -12.51 0.70 12.55
CA GLU A 81 -11.25 -0.05 12.44
C GLU A 81 -10.89 -0.28 10.97
N ASP A 82 -11.85 -0.70 10.15
CA ASP A 82 -11.63 -0.94 8.72
C ASP A 82 -11.25 0.33 7.94
N ILE A 83 -11.88 1.48 8.22
CA ILE A 83 -11.47 2.74 7.58
C ILE A 83 -10.07 3.18 8.03
N PHE A 84 -9.69 2.94 9.28
CA PHE A 84 -8.35 3.27 9.75
C PHE A 84 -7.28 2.43 9.07
N VAL A 85 -7.54 1.15 8.83
CA VAL A 85 -6.69 0.29 8.00
C VAL A 85 -6.58 0.84 6.57
N VAL A 86 -7.69 1.27 5.95
CA VAL A 86 -7.68 1.90 4.61
C VAL A 86 -6.90 3.23 4.60
N LEU A 87 -6.85 3.95 5.71
CA LEU A 87 -6.03 5.16 5.89
C LEU A 87 -4.58 4.85 6.31
N GLY A 88 -4.19 3.57 6.32
CA GLY A 88 -2.85 3.09 6.64
C GLY A 88 -2.48 3.21 8.11
N ARG A 89 -3.46 3.33 9.01
CA ARG A 89 -3.20 3.33 10.45
C ARG A 89 -2.87 1.92 10.90
N ASP A 90 -1.90 1.83 11.79
CA ASP A 90 -1.49 0.59 12.44
C ASP A 90 -2.66 -0.01 13.26
N PRO A 91 -3.03 -1.28 13.00
CA PRO A 91 -4.06 -1.99 13.75
C PRO A 91 -3.82 -2.00 15.27
N ASP A 92 -2.57 -2.01 15.73
CA ASP A 92 -2.25 -2.09 17.16
C ASP A 92 -2.59 -0.79 17.89
N ASN A 93 -2.59 0.34 17.18
CA ASN A 93 -3.05 1.62 17.71
C ASN A 93 -4.59 1.71 17.83
N LEU A 94 -5.33 0.72 17.32
CA LEU A 94 -6.79 0.64 17.48
C LEU A 94 -7.19 0.22 18.91
N GLU A 95 -6.27 -0.35 19.70
CA GLU A 95 -6.50 -0.61 21.12
C GLU A 95 -6.82 0.67 21.92
N GLN A 96 -6.34 1.83 21.45
CA GLN A 96 -6.65 3.14 22.03
C GLN A 96 -8.14 3.49 21.95
N LEU A 97 -8.92 2.75 21.16
CA LEU A 97 -10.35 2.94 21.00
C LEU A 97 -11.18 2.07 21.97
N GLN A 98 -10.54 1.34 22.89
CA GLN A 98 -11.25 0.62 23.95
C GLN A 98 -11.99 1.58 24.89
N GLY A 99 -13.21 1.20 25.29
CA GLY A 99 -14.03 1.98 26.22
C GLY A 99 -14.74 3.20 25.62
N ILE A 100 -14.60 3.43 24.31
CA ILE A 100 -15.40 4.43 23.58
C ILE A 100 -16.81 3.89 23.37
N ASP A 101 -17.81 4.73 23.69
CA ASP A 101 -19.22 4.48 23.34
C ASP A 101 -19.45 4.85 21.87
N TYR A 102 -19.36 3.87 20.98
CA TYR A 102 -19.40 4.13 19.55
C TYR A 102 -20.78 4.54 19.06
N LEU A 103 -21.85 4.09 19.73
CA LEU A 103 -23.20 4.52 19.37
C LEU A 103 -23.40 6.02 19.59
N LYS A 104 -22.70 6.61 20.57
CA LYS A 104 -22.71 8.06 20.79
C LYS A 104 -21.79 8.84 19.83
N VAL A 105 -20.53 8.44 19.70
CA VAL A 105 -19.51 9.27 19.01
C VAL A 105 -18.97 8.68 17.71
N GLY A 106 -19.30 7.43 17.37
CA GLY A 106 -18.67 6.72 16.25
C GLY A 106 -18.86 7.39 14.89
N ARG A 107 -20.03 7.98 14.64
CA ARG A 107 -20.28 8.77 13.43
C ARG A 107 -19.46 10.07 13.40
N GLU A 108 -19.30 10.72 14.54
CA GLU A 108 -18.49 11.94 14.65
C GLU A 108 -17.00 11.63 14.45
N LEU A 109 -16.52 10.52 15.01
CA LEU A 109 -15.16 10.01 14.78
C LEU A 109 -14.92 9.71 13.29
N LEU A 110 -15.90 9.08 12.62
CA LEU A 110 -15.83 8.82 11.18
C LEU A 110 -15.75 10.12 10.37
N GLU A 111 -16.59 11.11 10.68
CA GLU A 111 -16.53 12.41 10.00
C GLU A 111 -15.21 13.14 10.30
N ALA A 112 -14.71 13.10 11.53
CA ALA A 112 -13.43 13.69 11.89
C ALA A 112 -12.27 13.03 11.14
N ALA A 113 -12.31 11.71 10.97
CA ALA A 113 -11.35 10.98 10.16
C ALA A 113 -11.38 11.46 8.70
N PHE A 114 -12.56 11.57 8.09
CA PHE A 114 -12.69 12.08 6.72
C PHE A 114 -12.34 13.56 6.58
N ALA A 115 -12.62 14.40 7.58
CA ALA A 115 -12.23 15.80 7.56
C ALA A 115 -10.70 15.94 7.55
N ARG A 116 -10.00 15.13 8.36
CA ARG A 116 -8.55 15.13 8.45
C ARG A 116 -7.88 14.45 7.25
N ASP A 117 -8.44 13.36 6.76
CA ASP A 117 -7.82 12.54 5.72
C ASP A 117 -8.84 11.96 4.74
N ALA A 118 -9.33 12.81 3.83
CA ALA A 118 -10.35 12.42 2.84
C ALA A 118 -9.88 11.25 1.96
N LEU A 119 -10.79 10.32 1.69
CA LEU A 119 -10.51 9.18 0.81
C LEU A 119 -10.43 9.58 -0.67
N ASP A 120 -11.19 10.60 -1.05
CA ASP A 120 -11.12 11.17 -2.39
C ASP A 120 -9.83 12.00 -2.53
N PRO A 121 -8.97 11.70 -3.53
CA PRO A 121 -7.67 12.33 -3.66
C PRO A 121 -7.77 13.82 -4.03
N ASP A 122 -8.83 14.25 -4.70
CA ASP A 122 -9.02 15.65 -5.07
C ASP A 122 -9.46 16.44 -3.83
N ALA A 123 -10.43 15.93 -3.08
CA ALA A 123 -10.85 16.53 -1.81
C ALA A 123 -9.72 16.57 -0.76
N TRP A 124 -8.86 15.54 -0.74
CA TRP A 124 -7.66 15.52 0.09
C TRP A 124 -6.66 16.61 -0.35
N TRP A 125 -6.39 16.73 -1.66
CA TRP A 125 -5.45 17.70 -2.20
C TRP A 125 -5.91 19.14 -1.98
N GLU A 126 -7.20 19.43 -2.14
CA GLU A 126 -7.76 20.76 -1.88
C GLU A 126 -7.47 21.25 -0.45
N ARG A 127 -7.41 20.33 0.52
CA ARG A 127 -7.18 20.67 1.93
C ARG A 127 -5.71 20.85 2.28
N ILE A 128 -4.83 20.00 1.74
CA ILE A 128 -3.42 20.00 2.14
C ILE A 128 -2.47 20.58 1.09
N GLY A 129 -2.83 20.52 -0.20
CA GLY A 129 -1.93 20.81 -1.32
C GLY A 129 -1.53 22.28 -1.44
N SER A 130 -2.31 23.18 -0.86
CA SER A 130 -1.99 24.62 -0.79
C SER A 130 -1.22 25.01 0.49
N ASN A 131 -1.07 24.09 1.44
CA ASN A 131 -0.42 24.33 2.73
C ASN A 131 0.89 23.52 2.84
N PRO A 132 2.07 24.17 2.78
CA PRO A 132 3.37 23.51 2.95
C PRO A 132 3.48 22.72 4.26
N GLU A 133 2.96 23.25 5.38
CA GLU A 133 2.97 22.53 6.67
C GLU A 133 2.12 21.27 6.62
N GLY A 134 0.97 21.32 5.93
CA GLY A 134 0.08 20.18 5.75
C GLY A 134 0.73 19.05 4.93
N LEU A 135 1.51 19.40 3.90
CA LEU A 135 2.29 18.43 3.14
C LEU A 135 3.43 17.82 3.98
N THR A 136 4.12 18.62 4.79
CA THR A 136 5.15 18.10 5.70
C THR A 136 4.56 17.16 6.75
N GLU A 137 3.44 17.50 7.38
CA GLU A 137 2.74 16.60 8.32
C GLU A 137 2.34 15.29 7.63
N PHE A 138 1.84 15.38 6.39
CA PHE A 138 1.49 14.19 5.61
C PHE A 138 2.70 13.29 5.35
N VAL A 139 3.84 13.84 4.95
CA VAL A 139 5.07 13.07 4.71
C VAL A 139 5.56 12.40 5.99
N GLU A 140 5.63 13.14 7.10
CA GLU A 140 6.05 12.58 8.39
C GLU A 140 5.10 11.46 8.86
N ARG A 141 3.80 11.61 8.59
CA ARG A 141 2.80 10.58 8.89
C ARG A 141 3.05 9.33 8.05
N CYS A 142 3.23 9.46 6.73
CA CYS A 142 3.45 8.33 5.82
C CYS A 142 4.64 7.45 6.20
N ARG A 143 5.65 7.99 6.89
CA ARG A 143 6.78 7.20 7.39
C ARG A 143 6.40 6.16 8.45
N ARG A 144 5.21 6.29 9.07
CA ARG A 144 4.69 5.45 10.15
C ARG A 144 3.39 4.72 9.77
N LEU A 145 2.93 4.86 8.52
CA LEU A 145 1.67 4.26 8.08
C LEU A 145 1.90 2.90 7.44
N ASP A 146 1.08 1.93 7.83
CA ASP A 146 1.07 0.61 7.25
C ASP A 146 0.37 0.64 5.89
N PHE A 147 1.08 0.26 4.82
CA PHE A 147 0.53 0.15 3.47
C PHE A 147 0.37 -1.30 3.00
N ARG A 148 0.44 -2.27 3.92
CA ARG A 148 0.23 -3.69 3.60
C ARG A 148 -1.19 -3.95 3.10
N ASP A 149 -2.21 -3.23 3.55
CA ASP A 149 -3.53 -3.28 2.93
C ASP A 149 -3.51 -2.65 1.52
N GLN A 150 -4.01 -3.39 0.52
CA GLN A 150 -4.04 -2.91 -0.87
C GLN A 150 -4.87 -1.62 -1.01
N ARG A 151 -5.97 -1.50 -0.26
CA ARG A 151 -6.86 -0.32 -0.28
C ARG A 151 -6.12 0.92 0.18
N ALA A 152 -5.27 0.79 1.20
CA ALA A 152 -4.37 1.86 1.63
C ALA A 152 -3.39 2.22 0.50
N THR A 153 -2.75 1.23 -0.12
CA THR A 153 -1.85 1.47 -1.26
C THR A 153 -2.54 2.21 -2.41
N ILE A 154 -3.80 1.88 -2.73
CA ILE A 154 -4.57 2.56 -3.79
C ILE A 154 -4.90 4.01 -3.40
N VAL A 155 -5.37 4.25 -2.17
CA VAL A 155 -5.70 5.60 -1.68
C VAL A 155 -4.45 6.47 -1.71
N PHE A 156 -3.34 5.99 -1.16
CA PHE A 156 -2.11 6.75 -1.12
C PHE A 156 -1.47 6.89 -2.50
N GLY A 157 -1.49 5.87 -3.35
CA GLY A 157 -1.01 5.98 -4.73
C GLY A 157 -1.68 7.14 -5.50
N ARG A 158 -3.00 7.29 -5.38
CA ARG A 158 -3.74 8.41 -5.98
C ARG A 158 -3.37 9.78 -5.38
N ARG A 159 -3.02 9.82 -4.08
CA ARG A 159 -2.51 11.03 -3.42
C ARG A 159 -1.10 11.39 -3.94
N LEU A 160 -0.24 10.40 -4.13
CA LEU A 160 1.09 10.57 -4.72
C LEU A 160 1.00 11.13 -6.15
N GLU A 161 0.01 10.72 -6.96
CA GLU A 161 -0.23 11.32 -8.27
C GLU A 161 -0.48 12.83 -8.20
N ARG A 162 -1.20 13.32 -7.18
CA ARG A 162 -1.46 14.76 -6.97
C ARG A 162 -0.19 15.49 -6.56
N ILE A 163 0.57 14.94 -5.61
CA ILE A 163 1.89 15.45 -5.20
C ILE A 163 2.82 15.59 -6.41
N ARG A 164 2.87 14.55 -7.26
CA ARG A 164 3.69 14.55 -8.48
C ARG A 164 3.20 15.59 -9.49
N SER A 165 1.90 15.66 -9.72
CA SER A 165 1.30 16.61 -10.68
C SER A 165 1.48 18.06 -10.26
N ALA A 166 1.60 18.31 -8.96
CA ALA A 166 1.93 19.62 -8.40
C ALA A 166 3.43 19.95 -8.41
N GLY A 167 4.29 19.05 -8.91
CA GLY A 167 5.73 19.29 -9.05
C GLY A 167 6.57 18.96 -7.81
N HIS A 168 5.99 18.35 -6.78
CA HIS A 168 6.73 17.92 -5.58
C HIS A 168 7.45 16.58 -5.80
N GLU A 169 8.31 16.53 -6.83
CA GLU A 169 8.95 15.28 -7.29
C GLU A 169 9.81 14.61 -6.21
N GLN A 170 10.51 15.38 -5.36
CA GLN A 170 11.31 14.80 -4.28
C GLN A 170 10.45 14.10 -3.22
N MET A 171 9.33 14.72 -2.83
CA MET A 171 8.37 14.11 -1.90
C MET A 171 7.73 12.88 -2.51
N PHE A 172 7.40 12.93 -3.81
CA PHE A 172 6.89 11.76 -4.52
C PHE A 172 7.88 10.59 -4.46
N ILE A 173 9.17 10.80 -4.74
CA ILE A 173 10.18 9.72 -4.69
C ILE A 173 10.26 9.13 -3.28
N GLU A 174 10.33 9.97 -2.25
CA GLU A 174 10.37 9.51 -0.86
C GLU A 174 9.16 8.64 -0.52
N LEU A 175 7.96 9.15 -0.79
CA LEU A 175 6.71 8.44 -0.47
C LEU A 175 6.50 7.20 -1.33
N ALA A 176 6.88 7.24 -2.61
CA ALA A 176 6.78 6.10 -3.51
C ALA A 176 7.64 4.94 -2.99
N ARG A 177 8.84 5.22 -2.46
CA ARG A 177 9.68 4.21 -1.82
C ARG A 177 9.01 3.58 -0.61
N HIS A 178 8.33 4.37 0.23
CA HIS A 178 7.56 3.81 1.35
C HIS A 178 6.42 2.89 0.89
N LEU A 179 5.63 3.29 -0.11
CA LEU A 179 4.57 2.45 -0.66
C LEU A 179 5.12 1.17 -1.30
N LEU A 180 6.21 1.30 -2.08
CA LEU A 180 6.86 0.18 -2.75
C LEU A 180 7.57 -0.76 -1.78
N ALA A 181 8.02 -0.27 -0.62
CA ALA A 181 8.55 -1.14 0.42
C ALA A 181 7.46 -2.11 0.93
N HIS A 182 6.23 -1.62 1.15
CA HIS A 182 5.14 -2.47 1.62
C HIS A 182 4.45 -3.27 0.51
N ARG A 183 4.48 -2.76 -0.74
CA ARG A 183 3.90 -3.40 -1.93
C ARG A 183 4.91 -3.42 -3.09
N PRO A 184 5.99 -4.22 -2.99
CA PRO A 184 7.03 -4.29 -4.02
C PRO A 184 6.55 -4.85 -5.36
N ILE A 185 5.40 -5.52 -5.40
CA ILE A 185 4.80 -6.04 -6.63
C ILE A 185 4.10 -4.98 -7.50
N ASN A 186 3.99 -3.73 -7.02
CA ASN A 186 3.36 -2.65 -7.76
C ASN A 186 4.26 -2.12 -8.89
N HIS A 187 4.23 -2.83 -10.03
CA HIS A 187 5.03 -2.49 -11.22
C HIS A 187 4.69 -1.12 -11.83
N GLU A 188 3.47 -0.61 -11.67
CA GLU A 188 3.07 0.71 -12.19
C GLU A 188 3.81 1.82 -11.44
N LEU A 189 3.84 1.75 -10.11
CA LEU A 189 4.56 2.72 -9.29
C LEU A 189 6.09 2.64 -9.49
N TRP A 190 6.65 1.44 -9.65
CA TRP A 190 8.06 1.27 -10.07
C TRP A 190 8.34 1.94 -11.42
N LEU A 191 7.44 1.78 -12.40
CA LEU A 191 7.58 2.37 -13.72
C LEU A 191 7.53 3.90 -13.67
N GLU A 192 6.61 4.47 -12.89
CA GLU A 192 6.54 5.92 -12.68
C GLU A 192 7.79 6.48 -12.00
N MET A 193 8.29 5.80 -10.97
CA MET A 193 9.50 6.19 -10.26
C MET A 193 10.73 6.12 -11.18
N GLY A 194 10.84 5.06 -12.00
CA GLY A 194 11.91 4.93 -13.00
C GLY A 194 11.90 6.06 -14.04
N ARG A 195 10.72 6.40 -14.58
CA ARG A 195 10.54 7.54 -15.51
C ARG A 195 10.92 8.87 -14.89
N LEU A 196 10.65 9.05 -13.60
CA LEU A 196 11.03 10.27 -12.88
C LEU A 196 12.55 10.35 -12.67
N HIS A 197 13.18 9.28 -12.20
CA HIS A 197 14.64 9.22 -12.07
C HIS A 197 15.35 9.46 -13.41
N GLU A 198 14.83 8.90 -14.50
CA GLU A 198 15.37 9.13 -15.85
C GLU A 198 15.31 10.60 -16.25
N ARG A 199 14.17 11.30 -16.01
CA ARG A 199 14.06 12.75 -16.28
C ARG A 199 15.01 13.59 -15.42
N ARG A 200 15.36 13.11 -14.23
CA ARG A 200 16.30 13.75 -13.30
C ARG A 200 17.77 13.37 -13.56
N GLU A 201 18.03 12.61 -14.61
CA GLU A 201 19.36 12.09 -14.97
C GLU A 201 19.97 11.14 -13.91
N GLU A 202 19.14 10.56 -13.04
CA GLU A 202 19.54 9.60 -12.00
C GLU A 202 19.54 8.18 -12.58
N MET A 203 20.44 7.92 -13.51
CA MET A 203 20.41 6.72 -14.38
C MET A 203 20.45 5.38 -13.63
N ASP A 204 21.21 5.31 -12.54
CA ASP A 204 21.35 4.08 -11.74
C ASP A 204 20.06 3.75 -10.97
N ASN A 205 19.38 4.77 -10.44
CA ASN A 205 18.07 4.63 -9.80
C ASN A 205 16.99 4.28 -10.84
N ALA A 206 17.01 4.93 -12.00
CA ALA A 206 16.09 4.64 -13.11
C ALA A 206 16.23 3.19 -13.57
N TRP A 207 17.46 2.70 -13.74
CA TRP A 207 17.74 1.30 -14.07
C TRP A 207 17.20 0.36 -13.02
N SER A 208 17.47 0.62 -11.74
CA SER A 208 17.01 -0.24 -10.63
C SER A 208 15.48 -0.35 -10.61
N CYS A 209 14.77 0.75 -10.89
CA CYS A 209 13.31 0.74 -11.03
C CYS A 209 12.85 -0.08 -12.24
N TYR A 210 13.44 0.15 -13.42
CA TYR A 210 13.04 -0.58 -14.63
C TYR A 210 13.39 -2.07 -14.59
N ASP A 211 14.50 -2.43 -13.94
CA ASP A 211 14.85 -3.82 -13.66
C ASP A 211 13.77 -4.49 -12.82
N GLN A 212 13.29 -3.79 -11.78
CA GLN A 212 12.19 -4.28 -10.96
C GLN A 212 10.88 -4.45 -11.75
N VAL A 213 10.55 -3.51 -12.64
CA VAL A 213 9.40 -3.61 -13.55
C VAL A 213 9.51 -4.86 -14.42
N GLN A 214 10.64 -5.04 -15.10
CA GLN A 214 10.83 -6.14 -16.04
C GLN A 214 10.86 -7.50 -15.33
N GLN A 215 11.36 -7.55 -14.11
CA GLN A 215 11.26 -8.77 -13.30
C GLN A 215 9.81 -9.13 -12.94
N LEU A 216 9.01 -8.15 -12.51
CA LEU A 216 7.61 -8.35 -12.17
C LEU A 216 6.73 -8.62 -13.39
N ARG A 217 7.13 -8.07 -14.55
CA ARG A 217 6.42 -8.16 -15.82
C ARG A 217 7.45 -8.38 -16.95
N PRO A 218 7.89 -9.62 -17.19
CA PRO A 218 8.91 -9.94 -18.20
C PRO A 218 8.59 -9.51 -19.63
N HIS A 219 7.31 -9.27 -19.95
CA HIS A 219 6.87 -8.76 -21.25
C HIS A 219 7.00 -7.24 -21.39
N LEU A 220 7.22 -6.51 -20.29
CA LEU A 220 7.49 -5.07 -20.30
C LEU A 220 9.00 -4.84 -20.43
N ASN A 221 9.45 -4.59 -21.65
CA ASN A 221 10.88 -4.39 -21.99
C ASN A 221 11.37 -2.97 -21.64
N GLU A 222 10.90 -2.36 -20.55
CA GLU A 222 11.18 -0.96 -20.22
C GLU A 222 12.66 -0.73 -19.87
N ARG A 223 13.32 -1.69 -19.22
CA ARG A 223 14.77 -1.64 -18.94
C ARG A 223 15.57 -1.71 -20.23
N ASP A 224 15.18 -2.58 -21.16
CA ASP A 224 15.88 -2.74 -22.44
C ASP A 224 15.69 -1.49 -23.32
N ARG A 225 14.48 -0.92 -23.35
CA ARG A 225 14.20 0.37 -24.01
C ARG A 225 15.01 1.53 -23.38
N PHE A 226 15.18 1.53 -22.07
CA PHE A 226 16.01 2.51 -21.39
C PHE A 226 17.49 2.37 -21.79
N LEU A 227 18.00 1.14 -21.87
CA LEU A 227 19.35 0.86 -22.36
C LEU A 227 19.55 1.35 -23.80
N GLU A 228 18.56 1.14 -24.68
CA GLU A 228 18.58 1.66 -26.04
C GLU A 228 18.64 3.19 -26.07
N ARG A 229 17.89 3.91 -25.21
CA ARG A 229 17.95 5.37 -25.11
C ARG A 229 19.32 5.86 -24.62
N LEU A 230 19.90 5.20 -23.62
CA LEU A 230 21.23 5.52 -23.12
C LEU A 230 22.31 5.33 -24.18
N LYS A 231 22.20 4.28 -25.01
CA LYS A 231 23.11 4.00 -26.13
C LYS A 231 22.82 4.88 -27.36
N GLY A 232 21.56 5.23 -27.56
CA GLY A 232 21.01 5.92 -28.74
C GLY A 232 21.02 7.44 -28.65
N GLY A 233 21.47 8.03 -27.54
CA GLY A 233 21.83 9.46 -27.43
C GLY A 233 23.05 9.81 -28.29
N MET A 234 22.97 9.55 -29.59
CA MET A 234 23.97 9.83 -30.61
C MET A 234 23.75 11.24 -31.17
N ASP A 235 24.25 12.24 -30.45
CA ASP A 235 24.65 13.51 -31.07
C ASP A 235 26.02 13.94 -30.53
N GLY A 236 27.06 13.47 -31.22
CA GLY A 236 28.27 14.27 -31.47
C GLY A 236 29.32 14.41 -30.37
N LYS A 237 29.23 13.74 -29.22
CA LYS A 237 30.34 13.70 -28.25
C LYS A 237 30.57 12.28 -27.74
N GLU A 238 31.83 11.86 -27.67
CA GLU A 238 32.29 10.62 -27.04
C GLU A 238 31.85 10.59 -25.57
N LYS A 239 30.59 10.20 -25.33
CA LYS A 239 30.11 9.88 -23.98
C LYS A 239 30.54 8.46 -23.67
N GLN A 240 31.19 8.31 -22.53
CA GLN A 240 31.55 7.02 -21.95
C GLN A 240 30.32 6.11 -21.93
N ALA A 241 30.44 4.90 -22.50
CA ALA A 241 29.35 3.94 -22.52
C ALA A 241 28.94 3.62 -21.08
N TRP A 242 27.70 3.93 -20.71
CA TRP A 242 27.20 3.65 -19.37
C TRP A 242 27.22 2.15 -19.10
N THR A 243 27.87 1.74 -18.01
CA THR A 243 28.18 0.33 -17.69
C THR A 243 27.14 -0.33 -16.76
N GLY A 244 26.04 0.36 -16.48
CA GLY A 244 25.07 -0.08 -15.47
C GLY A 244 25.43 0.35 -14.05
N PRO A 245 24.48 0.25 -13.11
CA PRO A 245 24.76 0.49 -11.70
C PRO A 245 25.71 -0.56 -11.15
N SER A 246 26.62 -0.13 -10.27
CA SER A 246 27.54 -1.01 -9.55
C SER A 246 26.79 -2.01 -8.65
N ILE A 247 27.45 -3.12 -8.30
CA ILE A 247 26.89 -4.11 -7.34
C ILE A 247 26.53 -3.41 -6.03
N ASN A 248 27.44 -2.59 -5.49
CA ASN A 248 27.20 -1.81 -4.27
C ASN A 248 25.96 -0.91 -4.39
N HIS A 249 25.73 -0.27 -5.55
CA HIS A 249 24.54 0.55 -5.76
C HIS A 249 23.27 -0.30 -5.66
N ARG A 250 23.22 -1.44 -6.38
CA ARG A 250 22.05 -2.35 -6.37
C ARG A 250 21.76 -2.89 -4.97
N GLU A 251 22.81 -3.30 -4.26
CA GLU A 251 22.70 -3.76 -2.88
C GLU A 251 22.17 -2.66 -1.96
N SER A 252 22.76 -1.45 -2.03
CA SER A 252 22.33 -0.32 -1.21
C SER A 252 20.89 0.12 -1.50
N PHE A 253 20.45 0.02 -2.76
CA PHE A 253 19.10 0.35 -3.18
C PHE A 253 18.09 -0.63 -2.56
N LEU A 254 18.33 -1.94 -2.71
CA LEU A 254 17.45 -2.99 -2.19
C LEU A 254 17.46 -3.04 -0.67
N GLU A 255 18.63 -2.83 -0.05
CA GLU A 255 18.76 -2.67 1.40
C GLU A 255 17.97 -1.48 1.90
N GLY A 256 18.08 -0.34 1.21
CA GLY A 256 17.33 0.87 1.51
C GLY A 256 15.82 0.74 1.32
N MET A 257 15.34 -0.26 0.58
CA MET A 257 13.92 -0.61 0.50
C MET A 257 13.52 -1.57 1.63
N ARG A 258 14.38 -2.54 1.99
CA ARG A 258 14.15 -3.44 3.13
C ARG A 258 14.08 -2.68 4.45
N LEU A 259 14.98 -1.73 4.70
CA LEU A 259 14.92 -0.94 5.94
C LEU A 259 13.63 -0.12 6.09
N LEU A 260 12.88 0.12 5.01
CA LEU A 260 11.59 0.80 5.07
C LEU A 260 10.46 -0.14 5.50
N THR A 261 10.60 -1.46 5.34
CA THR A 261 9.62 -2.45 5.82
C THR A 261 9.73 -2.64 7.32
N GLU A 262 10.96 -2.61 7.86
CA GLU A 262 11.25 -2.77 9.29
C GLU A 262 10.72 -1.62 10.16
N ARG A 263 10.47 -0.43 9.59
CA ARG A 263 10.03 0.78 10.33
C ARG A 263 8.59 0.72 10.86
N ILE A 264 7.84 -0.32 10.52
CA ILE A 264 6.44 -0.51 10.92
C ILE A 264 6.24 -1.81 11.69
N SER A 265 7.16 -2.76 11.57
CA SER A 265 7.27 -3.82 12.55
C SER A 265 7.39 -3.17 13.92
N THR A 266 6.46 -3.51 14.80
CA THR A 266 6.42 -3.10 16.20
C THR A 266 7.82 -3.14 16.83
N PRO A 267 8.10 -2.28 17.84
CA PRO A 267 9.28 -2.45 18.67
C PRO A 267 9.05 -3.66 19.60
N GLU A 268 8.96 -4.86 19.03
CA GLU A 268 9.25 -6.06 19.79
C GLU A 268 10.77 -6.21 19.81
N GLU A 269 11.27 -6.28 21.04
CA GLU A 269 12.65 -6.38 21.45
C GLU A 269 13.55 -6.97 20.36
N MET A 270 14.61 -6.23 20.02
CA MET A 270 15.84 -6.88 19.60
C MET A 270 16.19 -7.90 20.68
N SER A 271 15.65 -9.12 20.58
CA SER A 271 16.24 -10.26 21.24
C SER A 271 17.65 -10.32 20.68
N GLU A 272 18.61 -9.98 21.54
CA GLU A 272 19.99 -10.35 21.32
C GLU A 272 19.93 -11.85 21.02
N ILE A 273 20.22 -12.21 19.76
CA ILE A 273 20.36 -13.60 19.37
C ILE A 273 21.60 -14.09 20.10
N GLU A 274 21.41 -14.67 21.28
CA GLU A 274 22.43 -15.53 21.89
C GLU A 274 22.68 -16.65 20.89
N LEU A 275 23.88 -16.62 20.30
CA LEU A 275 24.42 -17.68 19.49
C LEU A 275 24.70 -18.89 20.38
N GLU A 276 23.68 -19.70 20.66
CA GLU A 276 23.91 -21.06 21.13
C GLU A 276 24.44 -21.88 19.95
N THR A 277 25.73 -22.20 20.05
CA THR A 277 26.45 -23.09 19.15
C THR A 277 26.02 -24.53 19.39
N GLU A 278 25.20 -25.08 18.50
CA GLU A 278 25.15 -26.52 18.28
C GLU A 278 25.44 -26.81 16.80
N GLU A 279 26.45 -27.66 16.59
CA GLU A 279 26.98 -28.06 15.28
C GLU A 279 25.99 -29.00 14.55
N GLU A 280 25.13 -28.47 13.69
CA GLU A 280 24.48 -29.25 12.63
C GLU A 280 24.42 -28.46 11.31
N VAL A 281 25.04 -29.04 10.28
CA VAL A 281 25.06 -28.67 8.84
C VAL A 281 24.85 -27.19 8.54
N ALA A 282 25.95 -26.46 8.32
CA ALA A 282 25.98 -25.03 8.00
C ALA A 282 25.05 -24.65 6.82
N GLU A 283 23.79 -24.34 7.12
CA GLU A 283 22.90 -23.61 6.23
C GLU A 283 23.42 -22.17 6.12
N HIS A 284 23.42 -21.63 4.90
CA HIS A 284 23.85 -20.26 4.65
C HIS A 284 23.05 -19.30 5.55
N PRO A 285 23.68 -18.33 6.27
CA PRO A 285 22.99 -17.47 7.23
C PRO A 285 21.81 -16.70 6.61
N ASP A 286 21.93 -16.29 5.34
CA ASP A 286 20.82 -15.65 4.61
C ASP A 286 19.66 -16.60 4.28
N LYS A 287 19.91 -17.91 4.13
CA LYS A 287 18.86 -18.91 3.91
C LYS A 287 18.02 -19.07 5.18
N SER A 288 18.67 -19.17 6.35
CA SER A 288 17.98 -19.20 7.64
C SER A 288 17.23 -17.89 7.90
N LYS A 289 17.79 -16.74 7.49
CA LYS A 289 17.10 -15.44 7.60
C LYS A 289 15.85 -15.36 6.71
N LEU A 290 15.92 -15.83 5.46
CA LEU A 290 14.75 -15.91 4.57
C LEU A 290 13.67 -16.83 5.13
N ALA A 291 14.04 -17.98 5.68
CA ALA A 291 13.10 -18.91 6.31
C ALA A 291 12.35 -18.26 7.48
N LYS A 292 13.07 -17.57 8.38
CA LYS A 292 12.47 -16.85 9.52
C LYS A 292 11.51 -15.74 9.07
N LEU A 293 11.89 -14.96 8.06
CA LEU A 293 11.01 -13.89 7.53
C LEU A 293 9.72 -14.46 6.94
N LEU A 294 9.79 -15.60 6.25
CA LEU A 294 8.61 -16.29 5.72
C LEU A 294 7.73 -16.90 6.81
N GLU A 295 8.32 -17.50 7.84
CA GLU A 295 7.58 -18.02 9.00
C GLU A 295 6.80 -16.91 9.71
N ASN A 296 7.42 -15.73 9.85
CA ASN A 296 6.80 -14.54 10.43
C ASN A 296 5.85 -13.80 9.47
N GLN A 297 5.62 -14.31 8.25
CA GLN A 297 4.80 -13.68 7.20
C GLN A 297 5.29 -12.27 6.80
N ASP A 298 6.57 -11.95 7.03
CA ASP A 298 7.22 -10.73 6.58
C ASP A 298 7.71 -10.89 5.13
N TYR A 299 6.75 -11.05 4.23
CA TYR A 299 7.00 -11.28 2.81
C TYR A 299 7.74 -10.11 2.15
N GLN A 300 7.49 -8.88 2.61
CA GLN A 300 8.11 -7.67 2.07
C GLN A 300 9.62 -7.63 2.37
N SER A 301 10.02 -7.84 3.62
CA SER A 301 11.44 -7.90 3.98
C SER A 301 12.13 -9.08 3.29
N ALA A 302 11.46 -10.24 3.24
CA ALA A 302 11.95 -11.42 2.54
C ALA A 302 12.17 -11.15 1.04
N PHE A 303 11.25 -10.42 0.41
CA PHE A 303 11.32 -10.05 -1.01
C PHE A 303 12.59 -9.26 -1.31
N PHE A 304 12.87 -8.19 -0.56
CA PHE A 304 14.05 -7.36 -0.80
C PHE A 304 15.35 -8.10 -0.45
N LEU A 305 15.34 -8.98 0.55
CA LEU A 305 16.49 -9.83 0.86
C LEU A 305 16.80 -10.80 -0.30
N ALA A 306 15.79 -11.54 -0.79
CA ALA A 306 15.95 -12.45 -1.93
C ALA A 306 16.43 -11.71 -3.20
N ARG A 307 15.89 -10.50 -3.45
CA ARG A 307 16.34 -9.65 -4.55
C ARG A 307 17.79 -9.21 -4.42
N ARG A 308 18.22 -8.83 -3.22
CA ARG A 308 19.60 -8.41 -2.95
C ARG A 308 20.56 -9.56 -3.25
N LEU A 309 20.27 -10.77 -2.77
CA LEU A 309 21.07 -11.97 -3.00
C LEU A 309 21.21 -12.27 -4.51
N LEU A 310 20.11 -12.22 -5.26
CA LEU A 310 20.14 -12.39 -6.72
C LEU A 310 20.98 -11.30 -7.42
N ALA A 311 20.89 -10.05 -6.97
CA ALA A 311 21.68 -8.96 -7.51
C ALA A 311 23.19 -9.11 -7.23
N SER A 312 23.55 -9.80 -6.13
CA SER A 312 24.93 -10.16 -5.76
C SER A 312 25.43 -11.44 -6.45
N GLY A 313 24.58 -12.14 -7.21
CA GLY A 313 24.93 -13.34 -8.00
C GLY A 313 24.53 -14.68 -7.35
N GLU A 314 23.79 -14.65 -6.24
CA GLU A 314 23.36 -15.85 -5.53
C GLU A 314 22.08 -16.44 -6.12
N THR A 315 22.23 -17.26 -7.16
CA THR A 315 21.10 -17.85 -7.92
C THR A 315 20.21 -18.78 -7.09
N TRP A 316 20.70 -19.32 -5.97
CA TRP A 316 19.91 -20.17 -5.07
C TRP A 316 18.72 -19.43 -4.44
N ALA A 317 18.70 -18.09 -4.44
CA ALA A 317 17.61 -17.28 -3.92
C ALA A 317 16.40 -17.18 -4.88
N GLU A 318 16.51 -17.67 -6.12
CA GLU A 318 15.46 -17.57 -7.14
C GLU A 318 14.17 -18.32 -6.74
N PRO A 319 14.22 -19.59 -6.28
CA PRO A 319 13.01 -20.29 -5.83
C PRO A 319 12.31 -19.60 -4.64
N TRP A 320 13.08 -18.99 -3.75
CA TRP A 320 12.53 -18.22 -2.63
C TRP A 320 11.78 -16.99 -3.11
N LEU A 321 12.35 -16.26 -4.07
CA LEU A 321 11.69 -15.10 -4.64
C LEU A 321 10.37 -15.47 -5.34
N GLU A 322 10.34 -16.57 -6.09
CA GLU A 322 9.12 -17.06 -6.73
C GLU A 322 8.03 -17.41 -5.72
N GLN A 323 8.40 -18.09 -4.62
CA GLN A 323 7.49 -18.39 -3.51
C GLN A 323 6.95 -17.11 -2.88
N ILE A 324 7.83 -16.17 -2.50
CA ILE A 324 7.44 -14.88 -1.90
C ILE A 324 6.49 -14.12 -2.81
N GLN A 325 6.79 -14.04 -4.11
CA GLN A 325 5.92 -13.37 -5.09
C GLN A 325 4.55 -14.04 -5.25
N SER A 326 4.44 -15.34 -4.98
CA SER A 326 3.16 -16.05 -4.98
C SER A 326 2.30 -15.67 -3.78
N GLU A 327 2.90 -15.55 -2.60
CA GLU A 327 2.20 -15.19 -1.36
C GLU A 327 1.76 -13.70 -1.33
N MET A 328 2.44 -12.84 -2.09
CA MET A 328 2.14 -11.41 -2.14
C MET A 328 1.04 -11.02 -3.15
N LYS A 329 0.64 -11.93 -4.04
CA LYS A 329 -0.45 -11.73 -5.02
C LYS A 329 -1.80 -11.90 -4.37
#